data_AF-A0A0F4LH57-F1
#
_entry.id   AF-A0A0F4LH57-F1
#
_cell.length_a   1.000
_cell.length_b   1.000
_cell.length_c   1.000
_cell.angle_alpha   90.00
_cell.angle_beta   90.00
_cell.angle_gamma   90.00
#
_symmetry.space_group_name_H-M   'P 1'
#
loop_
_entity.id
_entity.type
_entity.pdbx_description
1 polymer ?
#
loop_
_entity_poly.entity_id
_entity_poly.type
_entity_poly.pdbx_seq_one_letter_code
_entity_poly.pdbx_strand_id
1 'polypeptide(L)'
;MSTLTALLIVLAILMTIVGGETGIRSFFSVLINTLLLILVAILISWGISIPLLILIFVPLKLVTIIFLGTHDYQVAKNSFYSSLVVCLAASLIILGFEWLAQAAGLGPEAGEILVGLSQMPGLSYPLIAVAVAIFSTLGAVAEAAVSMSSGLLEIKKHNPAISYEDLKASGAKIGNDVLGTAMNTILFGMFGSFLSLFLWYIRLNYTLGEVLNEKMFVNEALIIMYSLIGVLLTVPLATTFLAKNMVKVGEKNESK
;
A
#
# COMPACT_ATOMS: atom_id res chain seq x y z
N MET A 1 1.07 17.36 -27.42
CA MET A 1 0.76 16.68 -26.14
C MET A 1 1.99 15.92 -25.71
N SER A 2 2.34 15.91 -24.43
CA SER A 2 3.44 15.07 -23.95
C SER A 2 3.06 13.59 -24.07
N THR A 3 4.02 12.68 -24.25
CA THR A 3 3.77 11.24 -24.30
C THR A 3 3.06 10.74 -23.04
N LEU A 4 3.39 11.31 -21.88
CA LEU A 4 2.71 11.01 -20.61
C LEU A 4 1.22 11.38 -20.68
N THR A 5 0.89 12.58 -21.18
CA THR A 5 -0.52 13.00 -21.34
C THR A 5 -1.27 12.06 -22.30
N ALA A 6 -0.61 11.60 -23.37
CA ALA A 6 -1.21 10.64 -24.30
C ALA A 6 -1.51 9.29 -23.61
N LEU A 7 -0.56 8.76 -22.85
CA LEU A 7 -0.74 7.50 -22.11
C LEU A 7 -1.82 7.60 -21.03
N LEU A 8 -1.92 8.74 -20.33
CA LEU A 8 -3.00 8.97 -19.36
C LEU A 8 -4.39 8.96 -20.02
N ILE A 9 -4.51 9.51 -21.22
CA ILE A 9 -5.77 9.49 -21.98
C ILE A 9 -6.08 8.07 -22.47
N VAL A 10 -5.09 7.35 -22.99
CA VAL A 10 -5.26 5.95 -23.39
C VAL A 10 -5.70 5.11 -22.19
N LEU A 11 -5.07 5.28 -21.03
CA LEU A 11 -5.46 4.59 -19.79
C LEU A 11 -6.90 4.94 -19.39
N ALA A 12 -7.29 6.21 -19.40
CA ALA A 12 -8.65 6.64 -19.07
C ALA A 12 -9.69 6.02 -20.02
N ILE A 13 -9.41 5.99 -21.33
CA ILE A 13 -10.27 5.39 -22.34
C ILE A 13 -10.40 3.89 -22.09
N LEU A 14 -9.29 3.16 -21.89
CA LEU A 14 -9.31 1.72 -21.64
C LEU A 14 -10.03 1.36 -20.35
N MET A 15 -9.79 2.10 -19.27
CA MET A 15 -10.51 1.90 -18.01
C MET A 15 -12.00 2.14 -18.19
N THR A 16 -12.39 3.15 -18.95
CA THR A 16 -13.81 3.44 -19.24
C THR A 16 -14.46 2.34 -20.06
N ILE A 17 -13.79 1.85 -21.12
CA ILE A 17 -14.33 0.82 -22.01
C ILE A 17 -14.44 -0.54 -21.29
N VAL A 18 -13.42 -0.93 -20.53
CA VAL A 18 -13.36 -2.27 -19.89
C VAL A 18 -14.08 -2.28 -18.54
N GLY A 19 -13.87 -1.25 -17.72
CA GLY A 19 -14.39 -1.19 -16.35
C GLY A 19 -15.73 -0.46 -16.20
N GLY A 20 -16.23 0.18 -17.26
CA GLY A 20 -17.45 0.99 -17.22
C GLY A 20 -17.39 2.07 -16.13
N GLU A 21 -18.44 2.17 -15.32
CA GLU A 21 -18.49 3.10 -14.17
C GLU A 21 -17.37 2.83 -13.14
N THR A 22 -17.01 1.55 -12.92
CA THR A 22 -15.92 1.16 -12.01
C THR A 22 -14.58 1.64 -12.50
N GLY A 23 -14.38 1.59 -13.81
CA GLY A 23 -13.17 2.05 -14.46
C GLY A 23 -12.98 3.55 -14.28
N ILE A 24 -14.03 4.34 -14.53
CA ILE A 24 -14.01 5.80 -14.34
C ILE A 24 -13.73 6.15 -12.87
N ARG A 25 -14.44 5.52 -11.92
CA ARG A 25 -14.25 5.76 -10.49
C ARG A 25 -12.84 5.39 -10.03
N SER A 26 -12.31 4.25 -10.49
CA SER A 26 -10.93 3.83 -10.22
C SER A 26 -9.90 4.80 -10.80
N PHE A 27 -10.11 5.32 -12.01
CA PHE A 27 -9.23 6.32 -12.60
C PHE A 27 -9.18 7.60 -11.77
N PHE A 28 -10.34 8.12 -11.35
CA PHE A 28 -10.39 9.27 -10.44
C PHE A 28 -9.78 8.95 -9.07
N SER A 29 -9.90 7.72 -8.57
CA SER A 29 -9.23 7.29 -7.33
C SER A 29 -7.71 7.46 -7.42
N VAL A 30 -7.10 7.00 -8.52
CA VAL A 30 -5.65 7.15 -8.77
C VAL A 30 -5.27 8.63 -8.85
N LEU A 31 -6.05 9.45 -9.57
CA LEU A 31 -5.79 10.87 -9.71
C LEU A 31 -5.86 11.59 -8.35
N ILE A 32 -6.93 11.38 -7.58
CA ILE A 32 -7.11 11.98 -6.25
C ILE A 32 -5.98 11.53 -5.32
N ASN A 33 -5.64 10.24 -5.29
CA ASN A 33 -4.54 9.75 -4.43
C ASN A 33 -3.18 10.35 -4.81
N THR A 34 -2.94 10.57 -6.11
CA THR A 34 -1.73 11.25 -6.60
C THR A 34 -1.70 12.70 -6.12
N LEU A 35 -2.82 13.43 -6.24
CA LEU A 35 -2.94 14.80 -5.75
C LEU A 35 -2.79 14.89 -4.23
N LEU A 36 -3.33 13.93 -3.47
CA LEU A 36 -3.17 13.86 -2.03
C LEU A 36 -1.70 13.62 -1.64
N LEU A 37 -0.97 12.78 -2.38
CA LEU A 37 0.47 12.57 -2.15
C LEU A 37 1.28 13.84 -2.42
N ILE A 38 1.00 14.54 -3.53
CA ILE A 38 1.64 15.83 -3.85
C ILE A 38 1.33 16.86 -2.77
N LEU A 39 0.08 16.93 -2.31
CA LEU A 39 -0.32 17.82 -1.23
C LEU A 39 0.44 17.51 0.06
N VAL A 40 0.56 16.24 0.45
CA VAL A 40 1.38 15.85 1.62
C VAL A 40 2.81 16.35 1.48
N ALA A 41 3.45 16.17 0.32
CA ALA A 41 4.81 16.63 0.09
C ALA A 41 4.94 18.17 0.23
N ILE A 42 3.97 18.93 -0.30
CA ILE A 42 3.92 20.40 -0.15
C ILE A 42 3.74 20.79 1.33
N LEU A 43 2.84 20.13 2.06
CA LEU A 43 2.59 20.41 3.47
C LEU A 43 3.82 20.11 4.34
N ILE A 44 4.56 19.02 4.04
CA ILE A 44 5.85 18.73 4.69
C ILE A 44 6.85 19.85 4.41
N SER A 45 6.93 20.32 3.16
CA SER A 45 7.81 21.43 2.76
C SER A 45 7.48 22.74 3.50
N TRP A 46 6.21 22.99 3.83
CA TRP A 46 5.79 24.11 4.67
C TRP A 46 6.05 23.92 6.17
N GLY A 47 6.69 22.81 6.57
CA GLY A 47 7.06 22.55 7.96
C GLY A 47 5.94 21.95 8.82
N ILE A 48 4.84 21.48 8.22
CA ILE A 48 3.79 20.80 8.98
C ILE A 48 4.32 19.45 9.49
N SER A 49 4.00 19.14 10.75
CA SER A 49 4.49 17.93 11.40
C SER A 49 4.07 16.66 10.66
N ILE A 50 5.06 15.85 10.27
CA ILE A 50 4.86 14.60 9.53
C ILE A 50 3.91 13.61 10.24
N PRO A 51 3.99 13.38 11.57
CA PRO A 51 3.07 12.48 12.26
C PRO A 51 1.59 12.90 12.14
N LEU A 52 1.31 14.21 12.15
CA LEU A 52 -0.04 14.75 11.96
C LEU A 52 -0.55 14.47 10.54
N LEU A 53 0.31 14.66 9.54
CA LEU A 53 -0.05 14.38 8.15
C LEU A 53 -0.33 12.90 7.94
N ILE A 54 0.47 12.00 8.51
CA ILE A 54 0.21 10.55 8.48
C ILE A 54 -1.17 10.25 9.10
N LEU A 55 -1.45 10.78 10.28
CA LEU A 55 -2.71 10.54 10.99
C LEU A 55 -3.96 10.95 10.17
N ILE A 56 -3.86 12.05 9.42
CA ILE A 56 -4.98 12.59 8.62
C ILE A 56 -5.07 11.90 7.25
N PHE A 57 -3.94 11.76 6.55
CA PHE A 57 -3.94 11.35 5.14
C PHE A 57 -4.00 9.83 4.96
N VAL A 58 -3.53 9.02 5.91
CA VAL A 58 -3.69 7.56 5.84
C VAL A 58 -5.16 7.14 5.72
N PRO A 59 -6.07 7.52 6.64
CA PRO A 59 -7.47 7.14 6.52
C PRO A 59 -8.12 7.76 5.27
N LEU A 60 -7.79 9.01 4.92
CA LEU A 60 -8.33 9.67 3.72
C LEU A 60 -7.97 8.95 2.42
N LYS A 61 -6.71 8.53 2.29
CA LYS A 61 -6.25 7.73 1.14
C LYS A 61 -6.93 6.36 1.12
N LEU A 62 -7.01 5.66 2.25
CA LEU A 62 -7.71 4.37 2.33
C LEU A 62 -9.18 4.49 1.91
N VAL A 63 -9.89 5.53 2.36
CA VAL A 63 -11.26 5.80 1.91
C VAL A 63 -11.31 5.97 0.40
N THR A 64 -10.42 6.78 -0.17
CA THR A 64 -10.39 7.06 -1.61
C THR A 64 -10.06 5.81 -2.43
N ILE A 65 -9.05 5.02 -2.02
CA ILE A 65 -8.66 3.79 -2.72
C ILE A 65 -9.82 2.79 -2.70
N ILE A 66 -10.39 2.54 -1.52
CA ILE A 66 -11.34 1.45 -1.32
C ILE A 66 -12.74 1.82 -1.86
N PHE A 67 -13.30 2.98 -1.48
CA PHE A 67 -14.68 3.33 -1.83
C PHE A 67 -14.87 3.79 -3.27
N LEU A 68 -13.81 4.25 -3.95
CA LEU A 68 -13.88 4.49 -5.40
C LEU A 68 -13.48 3.24 -6.21
N GLY A 69 -12.72 2.31 -5.61
CA GLY A 69 -12.26 1.10 -6.27
C GLY A 69 -13.28 -0.05 -6.31
N THR A 70 -14.25 -0.09 -5.38
CA THR A 70 -15.27 -1.15 -5.35
C THR A 70 -16.71 -0.60 -5.35
N HIS A 71 -17.63 -1.36 -5.94
CA HIS A 71 -19.06 -1.08 -5.97
C HIS A 71 -19.81 -1.62 -4.75
N ASP A 72 -19.33 -2.72 -4.16
CA ASP A 72 -20.03 -3.36 -3.05
C ASP A 72 -19.67 -2.67 -1.73
N TYR A 73 -20.66 -2.01 -1.13
CA TYR A 73 -20.48 -1.28 0.13
C TYR A 73 -20.05 -2.20 1.29
N GLN A 74 -20.46 -3.48 1.30
CA GLN A 74 -20.04 -4.41 2.34
C GLN A 74 -18.57 -4.76 2.19
N VAL A 75 -18.10 -4.97 0.95
CA VAL A 75 -16.67 -5.14 0.65
C VAL A 75 -15.92 -3.88 1.09
N ALA A 76 -16.33 -2.70 0.61
CA ALA A 76 -15.65 -1.44 0.92
C ALA A 76 -15.52 -1.20 2.43
N LYS A 77 -16.61 -1.38 3.18
CA LYS A 77 -16.63 -1.19 4.63
C LYS A 77 -15.71 -2.17 5.35
N ASN A 78 -15.79 -3.46 5.02
CA ASN A 78 -14.96 -4.48 5.67
C ASN A 78 -13.48 -4.28 5.34
N SER A 79 -13.16 -4.04 4.06
CA SER A 79 -11.81 -3.74 3.61
C SER A 79 -11.24 -2.52 4.31
N PHE A 80 -12.01 -1.44 4.44
CA PHE A 80 -11.56 -0.21 5.11
C PHE A 80 -11.18 -0.45 6.56
N TYR A 81 -12.02 -1.14 7.34
CA TYR A 81 -11.70 -1.44 8.73
C TYR A 81 -10.50 -2.37 8.87
N SER A 82 -10.40 -3.43 8.05
CA SER A 82 -9.24 -4.31 8.09
C SER A 82 -7.96 -3.58 7.71
N SER A 83 -7.99 -2.78 6.62
CA SER A 83 -6.83 -2.03 6.16
C SER A 83 -6.41 -0.97 7.17
N LEU A 84 -7.35 -0.28 7.82
CA LEU A 84 -7.04 0.71 8.84
C LEU A 84 -6.29 0.10 10.02
N VAL A 85 -6.76 -1.04 10.54
CA VAL A 85 -6.11 -1.76 11.64
C VAL A 85 -4.73 -2.27 11.22
N VAL A 86 -4.61 -2.85 10.02
CA VAL A 86 -3.32 -3.30 9.47
C VAL A 86 -2.36 -2.13 9.33
N CYS A 87 -2.80 -1.00 8.78
CA CYS A 87 -1.96 0.17 8.56
C CYS A 87 -1.48 0.77 9.89
N LEU A 88 -2.31 0.77 10.93
CA LEU A 88 -1.89 1.17 12.28
C LEU A 88 -0.81 0.23 12.83
N ALA A 89 -1.00 -1.09 12.70
CA ALA A 89 -0.02 -2.08 13.14
C ALA A 89 1.29 -1.96 12.35
N ALA A 90 1.21 -1.83 11.01
CA ALA A 90 2.36 -1.64 10.14
C ALA A 90 3.08 -0.32 10.47
N SER A 91 2.35 0.77 10.76
CA SER A 91 2.94 2.05 11.16
C SER A 91 3.75 1.92 12.45
N LEU A 92 3.30 1.14 13.43
CA LEU A 92 4.05 0.87 14.65
C LEU A 92 5.34 0.08 14.37
N ILE A 93 5.28 -0.92 13.48
CA ILE A 93 6.45 -1.69 13.05
C ILE A 93 7.45 -0.76 12.34
N ILE A 94 6.99 0.04 11.37
CA ILE A 94 7.81 1.01 10.64
C ILE A 94 8.47 1.97 11.62
N LEU A 95 7.72 2.56 12.54
CA LEU A 95 8.28 3.47 13.55
C LEU A 95 9.33 2.79 14.44
N GLY A 96 9.19 1.51 14.76
CA GLY A 96 10.19 0.80 15.57
C GLY A 96 11.47 0.48 14.80
N PHE A 97 11.34 0.01 13.56
CA PHE A 97 12.47 -0.50 12.77
C PHE A 97 13.20 0.59 11.97
N GLU A 98 12.52 1.66 11.57
CA GLU A 98 13.13 2.72 10.76
C GLU A 98 14.24 3.46 11.52
N TRP A 99 14.06 3.64 12.84
CA TRP A 99 15.10 4.21 13.70
C TRP A 99 16.29 3.25 13.89
N LEU A 100 16.05 1.93 13.87
CA LEU A 100 17.11 0.93 13.99
C LEU A 100 17.91 0.78 12.69
N ALA A 101 17.26 0.97 11.54
CA ALA A 101 17.87 0.79 10.23
C ALA A 101 18.97 1.81 9.91
N GLN A 102 18.91 3.03 10.47
CA GLN A 102 19.84 4.13 10.19
C GLN A 102 20.02 4.42 8.68
N ALA A 103 19.06 4.02 7.86
CA ALA A 103 19.05 4.15 6.40
C ALA A 103 18.36 5.44 5.92
N ALA A 104 17.96 6.31 6.85
CA ALA A 104 17.31 7.56 6.53
C ALA A 104 18.29 8.58 5.91
N GLY A 105 17.77 9.36 4.97
CA GLY A 105 18.52 10.42 4.30
C GLY A 105 18.96 10.01 2.90
N LEU A 106 19.74 10.89 2.28
CA LEU A 106 20.30 10.63 0.97
C LEU A 106 21.64 9.93 1.16
N GLY A 107 21.79 8.75 0.54
CA GLY A 107 23.07 8.06 0.44
C GLY A 107 24.10 8.89 -0.31
N PRO A 108 25.40 8.56 -0.21
CA PRO A 108 26.47 9.25 -0.95
C PRO A 108 26.15 9.44 -2.44
N GLU A 109 25.56 8.43 -3.07
CA GLU A 109 25.24 8.34 -4.50
C GLU A 109 24.13 9.32 -4.90
N ALA A 110 23.10 9.46 -4.05
CA ALA A 110 22.04 10.44 -4.25
C ALA A 110 22.50 11.86 -3.85
N GLY A 111 23.42 11.96 -2.88
CA GLY A 111 24.01 13.22 -2.41
C GLY A 111 24.85 13.92 -3.47
N GLU A 112 25.51 13.17 -4.37
CA GLU A 112 26.27 13.72 -5.50
C GLU A 112 25.40 14.59 -6.43
N ILE A 113 24.13 14.23 -6.63
CA ILE A 113 23.18 15.00 -7.44
C ILE A 113 22.88 16.37 -6.81
N LEU A 114 22.99 16.44 -5.48
CA LEU A 114 22.70 17.64 -4.71
C LEU A 114 23.96 18.43 -4.33
N VAL A 115 25.13 18.09 -4.87
CA VAL A 115 26.37 18.86 -4.65
C VAL A 115 26.14 20.31 -5.09
N GLY A 116 26.37 21.24 -4.17
CA GLY A 116 26.11 22.68 -4.37
C GLY A 116 24.72 23.16 -3.93
N LEU A 117 23.82 22.25 -3.51
CA LEU A 117 22.54 22.57 -2.88
C LEU A 117 22.61 22.33 -1.36
N SER A 118 21.66 22.92 -0.61
CA SER A 118 21.56 22.66 0.83
C SER A 118 21.11 21.22 1.08
N GLN A 119 22.00 20.44 1.71
CA GLN A 119 21.76 19.04 2.11
C GLN A 119 20.92 18.93 3.40
N MET A 120 20.63 20.05 4.05
CA MET A 120 19.78 20.14 5.24
C MET A 120 18.69 21.19 5.01
N PRO A 121 17.56 20.82 4.39
CA PRO A 121 16.44 21.73 4.20
C PRO A 121 15.68 22.06 5.50
N GLY A 122 16.19 21.66 6.67
CA GLY A 122 15.48 21.78 7.96
C GLY A 122 14.41 20.71 8.19
N LEU A 123 14.40 19.64 7.38
CA LEU A 123 13.45 18.53 7.48
C LEU A 123 14.11 17.29 8.07
N SER A 124 13.32 16.51 8.82
CA SER A 124 13.77 15.23 9.39
C SER A 124 13.67 14.11 8.35
N TYR A 125 14.81 13.71 7.78
CA TYR A 125 14.89 12.57 6.88
C TYR A 125 14.35 11.25 7.47
N PRO A 126 14.59 10.91 8.76
CA PRO A 126 13.98 9.73 9.38
C PRO A 126 12.45 9.77 9.36
N LEU A 127 11.84 10.93 9.69
CA LEU A 127 10.39 11.06 9.64
C LEU A 127 9.85 11.02 8.21
N ILE A 128 10.59 11.57 7.24
CA ILE A 128 10.24 11.44 5.82
C ILE A 128 10.26 9.97 5.40
N ALA A 129 11.30 9.21 5.78
CA ALA A 129 11.40 7.79 5.47
C ALA A 129 10.23 6.99 6.06
N VAL A 130 9.87 7.26 7.33
CA VAL A 130 8.65 6.70 7.95
C VAL A 130 7.40 7.02 7.14
N ALA A 131 7.22 8.28 6.72
CA ALA A 131 6.05 8.68 5.94
C ALA A 131 6.00 7.96 4.59
N VAL A 132 7.12 7.91 3.87
CA VAL A 132 7.24 7.20 2.59
C VAL A 132 6.89 5.72 2.77
N ALA A 133 7.50 5.05 3.75
CA ALA A 133 7.21 3.65 4.06
C ALA A 133 5.72 3.41 4.33
N ILE A 134 5.09 4.22 5.19
CA ILE A 134 3.66 4.09 5.48
C ILE A 134 2.84 4.30 4.21
N PHE A 135 3.05 5.39 3.47
CA PHE A 135 2.28 5.68 2.27
C PHE A 135 2.45 4.64 1.16
N SER A 136 3.63 4.02 1.04
CA SER A 136 3.92 2.93 0.10
C SER A 136 3.17 1.64 0.47
N THR A 137 3.06 1.31 1.76
CA THR A 137 2.33 0.10 2.20
C THR A 137 0.82 0.16 1.96
N LEU A 138 0.22 1.37 1.93
CA LEU A 138 -1.23 1.55 1.84
C LEU A 138 -1.87 0.89 0.61
N GLY A 139 -1.20 0.99 -0.54
CA GLY A 139 -1.73 0.45 -1.80
C GLY A 139 -1.88 -1.07 -1.74
N ALA A 140 -0.81 -1.76 -1.36
CA ALA A 140 -0.79 -3.21 -1.23
C ALA A 140 -1.77 -3.72 -0.16
N VAL A 141 -1.86 -3.02 0.98
CA VAL A 141 -2.82 -3.37 2.05
C VAL A 141 -4.26 -3.16 1.62
N ALA A 142 -4.57 -2.08 0.90
CA ALA A 142 -5.91 -1.82 0.40
C ALA A 142 -6.33 -2.84 -0.68
N GLU A 143 -5.44 -3.14 -1.62
CA GLU A 143 -5.66 -4.16 -2.66
C GLU A 143 -5.91 -5.54 -2.04
N ALA A 144 -5.06 -5.97 -1.11
CA ALA A 144 -5.23 -7.25 -0.43
C ALA A 144 -6.55 -7.30 0.36
N ALA A 145 -6.92 -6.22 1.05
CA ALA A 145 -8.15 -6.17 1.83
C ALA A 145 -9.41 -6.20 0.97
N VAL A 146 -9.40 -5.55 -0.21
CA VAL A 146 -10.50 -5.58 -1.18
C VAL A 146 -10.62 -6.96 -1.80
N SER A 147 -9.51 -7.57 -2.24
CA SER A 147 -9.50 -8.91 -2.81
C SER A 147 -10.00 -9.97 -1.81
N MET A 148 -9.50 -9.94 -0.57
CA MET A 148 -9.95 -10.83 0.50
C MET A 148 -11.43 -10.63 0.83
N SER A 149 -11.88 -9.38 0.99
CA SER A 149 -13.27 -9.11 1.36
C SER A 149 -14.24 -9.47 0.24
N SER A 150 -13.88 -9.21 -1.01
CA SER A 150 -14.68 -9.58 -2.18
C SER A 150 -14.81 -11.10 -2.32
N GLY A 151 -13.68 -11.82 -2.28
CA GLY A 151 -13.68 -13.28 -2.44
C GLY A 151 -14.43 -14.00 -1.31
N LEU A 152 -14.25 -13.57 -0.07
CA LEU A 152 -14.96 -14.15 1.07
C LEU A 152 -16.46 -13.82 1.06
N LEU A 153 -16.83 -12.60 0.68
CA LEU A 153 -18.24 -12.22 0.54
C LEU A 153 -18.92 -13.07 -0.53
N GLU A 154 -18.26 -13.33 -1.65
CA GLU A 154 -18.81 -14.16 -2.73
C GLU A 154 -19.07 -15.60 -2.28
N ILE A 155 -18.12 -16.20 -1.55
CA ILE A 155 -18.31 -17.54 -0.95
C ILE A 155 -19.52 -17.55 -0.01
N LYS A 156 -19.68 -16.50 0.82
CA LYS A 156 -20.82 -16.40 1.75
C LYS A 156 -22.15 -16.19 1.02
N LYS A 157 -22.16 -15.41 -0.06
CA LYS A 157 -23.35 -15.21 -0.91
C LYS A 157 -23.80 -16.53 -1.53
N HIS A 158 -22.87 -17.37 -1.99
CA HIS A 158 -23.17 -18.67 -2.59
C HIS A 158 -23.48 -19.76 -1.55
N ASN A 159 -22.89 -19.70 -0.35
CA ASN A 159 -23.18 -20.62 0.74
C ASN A 159 -23.50 -19.86 2.05
N PRO A 160 -24.76 -19.41 2.25
CA PRO A 160 -25.15 -18.65 3.44
C PRO A 160 -24.97 -19.41 4.76
N ALA A 161 -25.01 -20.75 4.73
CA ALA A 161 -24.86 -21.60 5.91
C ALA A 161 -23.39 -21.97 6.21
N ILE A 162 -22.42 -21.45 5.46
CA ILE A 162 -21.00 -21.75 5.69
C ILE A 162 -20.57 -21.43 7.13
N SER A 163 -19.88 -22.39 7.75
CA SER A 163 -19.36 -22.26 9.10
C SER A 163 -18.21 -21.26 9.15
N TYR A 164 -17.92 -20.74 10.35
CA TYR A 164 -16.80 -19.84 10.57
C TYR A 164 -15.45 -20.50 10.22
N GLU A 165 -15.28 -21.78 10.56
CA GLU A 165 -14.03 -22.52 10.32
C GLU A 165 -13.81 -22.77 8.83
N ASP A 166 -14.85 -23.15 8.09
CA ASP A 166 -14.77 -23.36 6.64
C ASP A 166 -14.51 -22.04 5.89
N LEU A 167 -15.12 -20.94 6.34
CA LEU A 167 -14.87 -19.61 5.77
C LEU A 167 -13.42 -19.18 6.05
N LYS A 168 -12.88 -19.49 7.23
CA LYS A 168 -11.48 -19.21 7.58
C LYS A 168 -10.51 -20.06 6.75
N ALA A 169 -10.79 -21.34 6.56
CA ALA A 169 -10.00 -22.23 5.70
C ALA A 169 -10.01 -21.75 4.24
N SER A 170 -11.17 -21.29 3.76
CA SER A 170 -11.29 -20.71 2.41
C SER A 170 -10.53 -19.39 2.30
N GLY A 171 -10.61 -18.54 3.33
CA GLY A 171 -9.84 -17.30 3.42
C GLY A 171 -8.34 -17.54 3.41
N ALA A 172 -7.84 -18.59 4.06
CA ALA A 172 -6.43 -18.94 4.01
C ALA A 172 -5.96 -19.29 2.59
N LYS A 173 -6.79 -20.01 1.81
CA LYS A 173 -6.49 -20.34 0.41
C LYS A 173 -6.44 -19.09 -0.47
N ILE A 174 -7.48 -18.25 -0.42
CA ILE A 174 -7.51 -16.97 -1.14
C ILE A 174 -6.34 -16.08 -0.71
N GLY A 175 -6.03 -16.06 0.58
CA GLY A 175 -4.93 -15.29 1.13
C GLY A 175 -3.56 -15.70 0.59
N ASN A 176 -3.32 -17.00 0.38
CA ASN A 176 -2.09 -17.47 -0.25
C ASN A 176 -1.97 -16.97 -1.70
N ASP A 177 -3.07 -16.98 -2.44
CA ASP A 177 -3.08 -16.48 -3.83
C ASP A 177 -2.83 -14.96 -3.87
N VAL A 178 -3.50 -14.20 -2.99
CA VAL A 178 -3.31 -12.74 -2.85
C VAL A 178 -1.89 -12.40 -2.42
N LEU A 179 -1.30 -13.16 -1.49
CA LEU A 179 0.07 -12.94 -1.04
C LEU A 179 1.07 -13.20 -2.17
N GLY A 180 0.89 -14.29 -2.91
CA GLY A 180 1.76 -14.65 -4.03
C GLY A 180 1.75 -13.62 -5.16
N THR A 181 0.57 -13.09 -5.53
CA THR A 181 0.47 -12.04 -6.56
C THR A 181 1.03 -10.71 -6.06
N ALA A 182 0.73 -10.31 -4.82
CA ALA A 182 1.24 -9.07 -4.23
C ALA A 182 2.78 -9.07 -4.13
N MET A 183 3.38 -10.20 -3.73
CA MET A 183 4.85 -10.34 -3.66
C MET A 183 5.51 -10.05 -5.01
N ASN A 184 4.98 -10.65 -6.08
CA ASN A 184 5.52 -10.45 -7.43
C ASN A 184 5.33 -9.01 -7.90
N THR A 185 4.17 -8.40 -7.67
CA THR A 185 3.91 -6.99 -8.04
C THR A 185 4.89 -6.04 -7.36
N ILE A 186 5.10 -6.20 -6.05
CA ILE A 186 6.02 -5.34 -5.28
C ILE A 186 7.46 -5.56 -5.75
N LEU A 187 7.87 -6.82 -5.97
CA LEU A 187 9.22 -7.15 -6.44
C LEU A 187 9.50 -6.58 -7.83
N PHE A 188 8.56 -6.67 -8.77
CA PHE A 188 8.71 -6.08 -10.10
C PHE A 188 8.73 -4.56 -10.07
N GLY A 189 7.96 -3.93 -9.16
CA GLY A 189 8.01 -2.49 -8.93
C GLY A 189 9.40 -2.02 -8.49
N MET A 190 10.02 -2.74 -7.55
CA MET A 190 11.40 -2.47 -7.13
C MET A 190 12.38 -2.71 -8.27
N PHE A 191 12.32 -3.87 -8.93
CA PHE A 191 13.25 -4.18 -10.00
C PHE A 191 13.18 -3.12 -11.13
N GLY A 192 11.98 -2.68 -11.50
CA GLY A 192 11.79 -1.64 -12.51
C GLY A 192 12.36 -0.27 -12.12
N SER A 193 12.30 0.10 -10.84
CA SER A 193 12.81 1.39 -10.35
C SER A 193 14.31 1.38 -10.00
N PHE A 194 14.86 0.22 -9.63
CA PHE A 194 16.26 0.07 -9.18
C PHE A 194 17.18 -0.62 -10.19
N LEU A 195 16.69 -1.13 -11.33
CA LEU A 195 17.52 -1.85 -12.31
C LEU A 195 18.78 -1.08 -12.71
N SER A 196 18.65 0.22 -13.00
CA SER A 196 19.80 1.06 -13.35
C SER A 196 20.85 1.12 -12.24
N LEU A 197 20.42 1.17 -10.99
CA LEU A 197 21.30 1.20 -9.83
C LEU A 197 21.97 -0.16 -9.60
N PHE A 198 21.25 -1.28 -9.79
CA PHE A 198 21.85 -2.61 -9.78
C PHE A 198 22.93 -2.78 -10.84
N LEU A 199 22.67 -2.33 -12.08
CA LEU A 199 23.68 -2.36 -13.14
C LEU A 199 24.91 -1.53 -12.77
N TRP A 200 24.70 -0.39 -12.10
CA TRP A 200 25.80 0.44 -11.61
C TRP A 200 26.65 -0.31 -10.58
N TYR A 201 26.04 -0.91 -9.54
CA TYR A 201 26.76 -1.70 -8.53
C TYR A 201 27.56 -2.84 -9.15
N ILE A 202 26.96 -3.58 -10.09
CA ILE A 202 27.62 -4.69 -10.78
C ILE A 202 28.81 -4.17 -11.60
N ARG A 203 28.64 -3.09 -12.37
CA ARG A 203 29.69 -2.56 -13.26
C ARG A 203 30.84 -1.91 -12.50
N LEU A 204 30.60 -1.39 -11.30
CA LEU A 204 31.64 -0.87 -10.41
C LEU A 204 32.20 -1.92 -9.44
N ASN A 205 31.80 -3.19 -9.56
CA ASN A 205 32.28 -4.29 -8.73
C ASN A 205 32.03 -4.09 -7.23
N TYR A 206 30.88 -3.51 -6.87
CA TYR A 206 30.44 -3.48 -5.48
C TYR A 206 30.25 -4.91 -4.99
N THR A 207 30.74 -5.17 -3.78
CA THR A 207 30.48 -6.41 -3.05
C THR A 207 29.02 -6.47 -2.59
N LEU A 208 28.51 -7.68 -2.35
CA LEU A 208 27.16 -7.84 -1.78
C LEU A 208 27.02 -7.12 -0.43
N GLY A 209 28.09 -7.09 0.37
CA GLY A 209 28.10 -6.37 1.64
C GLY A 209 27.91 -4.86 1.46
N GLU A 210 28.55 -4.26 0.46
CA GLU A 210 28.40 -2.83 0.16
C GLU A 210 26.98 -2.51 -0.31
N VAL A 211 26.39 -3.33 -1.20
CA VAL A 211 25.00 -3.14 -1.65
C VAL A 211 24.01 -3.26 -0.49
N LEU A 212 24.18 -4.26 0.38
CA LEU A 212 23.30 -4.48 1.54
C LEU A 212 23.45 -3.41 2.64
N ASN A 213 24.47 -2.56 2.58
CA ASN A 213 24.66 -1.43 3.50
C ASN A 213 24.47 -0.08 2.81
N GLU A 214 24.15 -0.05 1.52
CA GLU A 214 23.85 1.19 0.80
C GLU A 214 22.46 1.69 1.24
N LYS A 215 22.38 2.98 1.59
CA LYS A 215 21.19 3.56 2.23
C LYS A 215 19.97 3.54 1.32
N MET A 216 20.11 3.86 0.05
CA MET A 216 19.01 3.89 -0.92
C MET A 216 18.45 2.48 -1.13
N PHE A 217 19.32 1.48 -1.28
CA PHE A 217 18.94 0.08 -1.38
C PHE A 217 18.24 -0.43 -0.10
N VAL A 218 18.84 -0.19 1.07
CA VAL A 218 18.26 -0.63 2.35
C VAL A 218 16.89 0.00 2.60
N ASN A 219 16.74 1.30 2.31
CA ASN A 219 15.45 2.00 2.49
C ASN A 219 14.36 1.36 1.62
N GLU A 220 14.64 1.13 0.33
CA GLU A 220 13.68 0.48 -0.57
C GLU A 220 13.37 -0.97 -0.12
N ALA A 221 14.39 -1.73 0.27
CA ALA A 221 14.21 -3.09 0.77
C ALA A 221 13.32 -3.11 2.02
N LEU A 222 13.48 -2.15 2.93
CA LEU A 222 12.61 -2.01 4.11
C LEU A 222 11.17 -1.69 3.72
N ILE A 223 10.95 -0.74 2.79
CA ILE A 223 9.60 -0.41 2.28
C ILE A 223 8.90 -1.65 1.72
N ILE A 224 9.62 -2.49 0.98
CA ILE A 224 9.11 -3.76 0.45
C ILE A 224 8.75 -4.71 1.58
N MET A 225 9.66 -4.92 2.54
CA MET A 225 9.41 -5.79 3.69
C MET A 225 8.18 -5.33 4.49
N TYR A 226 8.05 -4.03 4.76
CA TYR A 226 6.89 -3.46 5.44
C TYR A 226 5.60 -3.68 4.65
N SER A 227 5.64 -3.52 3.32
CA SER A 227 4.50 -3.76 2.44
C SER A 227 4.06 -5.22 2.47
N LEU A 228 5.01 -6.17 2.41
CA LEU A 228 4.74 -7.60 2.51
C LEU A 228 4.18 -8.00 3.87
N ILE A 229 4.73 -7.46 4.96
CA ILE A 229 4.20 -7.65 6.31
C ILE A 229 2.76 -7.13 6.38
N GLY A 230 2.49 -5.95 5.79
CA GLY A 230 1.15 -5.38 5.69
C GLY A 230 0.17 -6.32 4.99
N VAL A 231 0.54 -6.86 3.82
CA VAL A 231 -0.29 -7.83 3.08
C VAL A 231 -0.52 -9.11 3.90
N LEU A 232 0.53 -9.64 4.53
CA LEU A 232 0.46 -10.86 5.34
C LEU A 232 -0.47 -10.69 6.54
N LEU A 233 -0.44 -9.53 7.21
CA LEU A 233 -1.35 -9.19 8.31
C LEU A 233 -2.80 -8.95 7.82
N THR A 234 -2.97 -8.51 6.57
CA THR A 234 -4.28 -8.23 5.99
C THR A 234 -5.12 -9.50 5.83
N VAL A 235 -4.52 -10.61 5.41
CA VAL A 235 -5.22 -11.88 5.18
C VAL A 235 -6.03 -12.37 6.41
N PRO A 236 -5.41 -12.60 7.59
CA PRO A 236 -6.16 -13.06 8.76
C PRO A 236 -7.12 -12.00 9.29
N LEU A 237 -6.76 -10.72 9.26
CA LEU A 237 -7.61 -9.64 9.77
C LEU A 237 -8.87 -9.44 8.91
N ALA A 238 -8.73 -9.34 7.59
CA ALA A 238 -9.87 -9.22 6.67
C ALA A 238 -10.84 -10.41 6.82
N THR A 239 -10.29 -11.62 6.93
CA THR A 239 -11.09 -12.84 7.17
C THR A 239 -11.88 -12.74 8.47
N THR A 240 -11.24 -12.30 9.56
CA THR A 240 -11.88 -12.22 10.87
C THR A 240 -12.95 -11.12 10.93
N PHE A 241 -12.68 -9.95 10.35
CA PHE A 241 -13.62 -8.83 10.30
C PHE A 241 -14.87 -9.18 9.51
N LEU A 242 -14.71 -9.80 8.34
CA LEU A 242 -15.82 -10.18 7.49
C LEU A 242 -16.65 -11.30 8.14
N ALA A 243 -15.99 -12.32 8.68
CA ALA A 243 -16.67 -13.42 9.36
C ALA A 243 -17.47 -12.96 10.59
N LYS A 244 -16.90 -12.10 11.46
CA LYS A 244 -17.60 -11.58 12.64
C LYS A 244 -18.78 -10.67 12.30
N ASN A 245 -18.62 -9.80 11.30
CA ASN A 245 -19.69 -8.87 10.90
C ASN A 245 -20.87 -9.61 10.25
N MET A 246 -20.63 -10.75 9.59
CA MET A 246 -21.68 -11.50 8.89
C MET A 246 -22.37 -12.56 9.75
N VAL A 247 -21.72 -13.09 10.80
CA VAL A 247 -22.40 -13.94 11.82
C VAL A 247 -23.46 -13.13 12.59
N LYS A 248 -23.16 -11.88 12.96
CA LYS A 248 -24.13 -10.99 13.64
C LYS A 248 -25.36 -10.63 12.82
N VAL A 249 -25.30 -10.73 11.48
CA VAL A 249 -26.44 -10.46 10.60
C VAL A 249 -27.36 -11.67 10.48
N GLY A 250 -26.81 -12.89 10.54
CA GLY A 250 -27.59 -14.14 10.56
C GLY A 250 -28.48 -14.25 11.80
N GLU A 251 -27.91 -14.03 13.00
CA GLU A 251 -28.67 -14.07 14.27
C GLU A 251 -29.81 -13.04 14.31
N LYS A 252 -29.64 -11.89 13.66
CA LYS A 252 -30.65 -10.82 13.65
C LYS A 252 -31.82 -11.13 12.72
N ASN A 253 -31.63 -11.95 11.70
CA ASN A 253 -32.68 -12.38 10.77
C ASN A 253 -33.43 -13.62 11.25
N GLU A 254 -32.83 -14.47 12.10
CA GLU A 254 -33.52 -15.60 12.74
C GLU A 254 -34.39 -15.17 13.94
N SER A 255 -34.17 -13.96 14.47
CA SER A 255 -34.93 -13.40 15.59
C SER A 255 -36.19 -12.59 15.20
N LYS A 256 -36.61 -12.65 13.93
CA LYS A 256 -37.84 -12.02 13.40
C LYS A 256 -38.74 -13.05 12.76
#